data_AF-A0A7W9GBX3-F1
#
_entry.id   AF-A0A7W9GBX3-F1
#
_cell.length_a   1.000
_cell.length_b   1.000
_cell.length_c   1.000
_cell.angle_alpha   90.00
_cell.angle_beta   90.00
_cell.angle_gamma   90.00
#
_symmetry.space_group_name_H-M   'P 1'
#
loop_
_entity.id
_entity.type
_entity.pdbx_description
1 polymer ?
#
loop_
_entity_poly.entity_id
_entity_poly.type
_entity_poly.pdbx_seq_one_letter_code
_entity_poly.pdbx_strand_id
1 'polypeptide(L)'
;MESAPHDVPTAAQLVAAVRDFLQSDVLPAVDGRVRFHARVAINVLGMVEREITLGPEQAREHAARLAALGMADDAELAAAIREGRIEDDHALVTALEQAVRAKLAVANPAYPQD
;
A
#
# COMPACT_ATOMS: atom_id res chain seq x y z
N MET A 1 -23.85 -0.65 -1.91
CA MET A 1 -23.10 -1.16 -3.08
C MET A 1 -22.93 0.04 -3.99
N GLU A 2 -21.74 0.64 -3.96
CA GLU A 2 -21.46 1.89 -4.66
C GLU A 2 -21.47 1.61 -6.17
N SER A 3 -22.49 2.15 -6.86
CA SER A 3 -22.64 2.03 -8.30
C SER A 3 -21.66 3.00 -8.96
N ALA A 4 -20.40 2.59 -9.01
CA ALA A 4 -19.47 3.11 -10.00
C ALA A 4 -20.00 2.72 -11.39
N PRO A 5 -19.69 3.48 -12.46
CA PRO A 5 -20.15 3.17 -13.82
C PRO A 5 -19.61 1.84 -14.37
N HIS A 6 -18.73 1.18 -13.62
CA HIS A 6 -18.16 -0.11 -13.95
C HIS A 6 -18.67 -1.13 -12.93
N ASP A 7 -19.59 -1.98 -13.38
CA ASP A 7 -20.04 -3.17 -12.66
C ASP A 7 -18.90 -4.20 -12.51
N VAL A 8 -19.22 -5.36 -11.95
CA VAL A 8 -18.26 -6.47 -11.85
C VAL A 8 -17.73 -6.92 -13.22
N PRO A 9 -16.46 -7.38 -13.29
CA PRO A 9 -15.49 -7.46 -12.19
C PRO A 9 -14.86 -6.11 -11.83
N THR A 10 -14.54 -5.94 -10.53
CA THR A 10 -13.84 -4.74 -10.04
C THR A 10 -12.41 -4.67 -10.59
N ALA A 11 -11.79 -3.49 -10.51
CA ALA A 11 -10.38 -3.31 -10.89
C ALA A 11 -9.44 -4.28 -10.14
N ALA A 12 -9.68 -4.51 -8.85
CA ALA A 12 -8.92 -5.49 -8.06
C ALA A 12 -9.07 -6.92 -8.61
N GLN A 13 -10.31 -7.32 -8.96
CA GLN A 13 -10.57 -8.64 -9.54
C GLN A 13 -9.92 -8.81 -10.93
N LEU A 14 -9.91 -7.76 -11.75
CA LEU A 14 -9.21 -7.77 -13.04
C LEU A 14 -7.69 -7.92 -12.86
N VAL A 15 -7.10 -7.19 -11.92
CA VAL A 15 -5.66 -7.29 -11.58
C VAL A 15 -5.32 -8.69 -11.06
N ALA A 16 -6.16 -9.25 -10.18
CA ALA A 16 -6.00 -10.59 -9.65
C ALA A 16 -6.04 -11.65 -10.77
N ALA A 17 -7.01 -11.56 -11.69
CA ALA A 17 -7.13 -12.49 -12.81
C ALA A 17 -5.88 -12.48 -13.72
N VAL A 18 -5.32 -11.29 -14.00
CA VAL A 18 -4.08 -11.18 -14.78
C VAL A 18 -2.89 -11.76 -14.01
N ARG A 19 -2.78 -11.47 -12.70
CA ARG A 19 -1.72 -12.03 -11.87
C ARG A 19 -1.77 -13.56 -11.86
N ASP A 20 -2.95 -14.13 -11.70
CA ASP A 20 -3.14 -15.58 -11.61
C ASP A 20 -2.76 -16.29 -12.92
N PHE A 21 -3.12 -15.72 -14.07
CA PHE A 21 -2.67 -16.19 -15.38
C PHE A 21 -1.14 -16.11 -15.52
N LEU A 22 -0.53 -14.98 -15.14
CA LEU A 22 0.92 -14.84 -15.20
C LEU A 22 1.62 -15.87 -14.32
N GLN A 23 1.06 -16.17 -13.15
CA GLN A 23 1.63 -17.11 -12.19
C GLN A 23 1.43 -18.57 -12.60
N SER A 24 0.25 -18.94 -13.10
CA SER A 24 -0.14 -20.33 -13.34
C SER A 24 0.25 -20.83 -14.73
N ASP A 25 0.18 -19.96 -15.74
CA ASP A 25 0.34 -20.35 -17.14
C ASP A 25 1.66 -19.82 -17.71
N VAL A 26 1.95 -18.53 -17.51
CA VAL A 26 3.11 -17.89 -18.14
C VAL A 26 4.41 -18.25 -17.44
N LEU A 27 4.46 -18.09 -16.11
CA LEU A 27 5.68 -18.30 -15.32
C LEU A 27 6.33 -19.68 -15.52
N PRO A 28 5.60 -20.81 -15.60
CA PRO A 28 6.20 -22.12 -15.86
C PRO A 28 6.58 -22.34 -17.34
N ALA A 29 6.04 -21.56 -18.27
CA ALA A 29 6.25 -21.73 -19.71
C ALA A 29 7.40 -20.89 -20.30
N VAL A 30 8.04 -20.05 -19.49
CA VAL A 30 9.10 -19.13 -19.92
C VAL A 30 10.37 -19.29 -19.09
N ASP A 31 11.52 -18.96 -19.68
CA ASP A 31 12.83 -19.07 -19.03
C ASP A 31 13.66 -17.77 -19.11
N GLY A 32 14.79 -17.78 -18.40
CA GLY A 32 15.79 -16.70 -18.41
C GLY A 32 15.20 -15.34 -18.04
N ARG A 33 15.49 -14.33 -18.86
CA ARG A 33 15.07 -12.94 -18.63
C ARG A 33 13.55 -12.78 -18.60
N VAL A 34 12.82 -13.52 -19.43
CA VAL A 34 11.35 -13.41 -19.48
C VAL A 34 10.74 -13.96 -18.19
N ARG A 35 11.26 -15.08 -17.68
CA ARG A 35 10.84 -15.63 -16.39
C ARG A 35 11.07 -14.68 -15.24
N PHE A 36 12.21 -13.98 -15.22
CA PHE A 36 12.46 -12.95 -14.22
C PHE A 36 11.42 -11.82 -14.28
N HIS A 37 11.15 -11.27 -15.47
CA HIS A 37 10.16 -10.21 -15.63
C HIS A 37 8.73 -10.67 -15.29
N ALA A 38 8.37 -11.94 -15.56
CA ALA A 38 7.08 -12.50 -15.14
C ALA A 38 6.94 -12.48 -13.60
N ARG A 39 7.99 -12.87 -12.85
CA ARG A 39 7.99 -12.76 -11.37
C ARG A 39 7.83 -11.32 -10.89
N VAL A 40 8.52 -10.38 -11.54
CA VAL A 40 8.40 -8.94 -11.22
C VAL A 40 6.97 -8.47 -11.47
N ALA A 41 6.37 -8.80 -12.61
CA ALA A 41 5.00 -8.42 -12.94
C ALA A 41 3.99 -8.98 -11.93
N ILE A 42 4.12 -10.26 -11.54
CA ILE A 42 3.27 -10.89 -10.52
C ILE A 42 3.34 -10.13 -9.19
N ASN A 43 4.54 -9.77 -8.75
CA ASN A 43 4.74 -9.02 -7.51
C ASN A 43 4.15 -7.60 -7.58
N VAL A 44 4.37 -6.89 -8.69
CA VAL A 44 3.82 -5.55 -8.91
C VAL A 44 2.29 -5.58 -8.94
N LEU A 45 1.68 -6.53 -9.65
CA LEU A 45 0.22 -6.70 -9.64
C LEU A 45 -0.31 -7.01 -8.24
N GLY A 46 0.41 -7.81 -7.45
CA GLY A 46 0.09 -8.03 -6.05
C GLY A 46 0.18 -6.77 -5.18
N MET A 47 1.09 -5.83 -5.48
CA MET A 47 1.12 -4.51 -4.83
C MET A 47 -0.09 -3.68 -5.21
N VAL A 48 -0.40 -3.59 -6.50
CA VAL A 48 -1.56 -2.84 -7.02
C VAL A 48 -2.87 -3.35 -6.43
N GLU A 49 -3.07 -4.68 -6.37
CA GLU A 49 -4.28 -5.27 -5.77
C GLU A 49 -4.44 -4.84 -4.30
N ARG A 50 -3.36 -4.87 -3.52
CA ARG A 50 -3.40 -4.47 -2.10
C ARG A 50 -3.57 -2.97 -1.94
N GLU A 51 -3.00 -2.16 -2.81
CA GLU A 51 -3.22 -0.71 -2.82
C GLU A 51 -4.70 -0.37 -3.07
N ILE A 52 -5.32 -1.02 -4.06
CA ILE A 52 -6.76 -0.86 -4.35
C ILE A 52 -7.60 -1.28 -3.14
N THR A 53 -7.23 -2.37 -2.47
CA THR A 53 -8.02 -2.97 -1.40
C THR A 53 -7.84 -2.27 -0.05
N LEU A 54 -6.61 -1.89 0.30
CA LEU A 54 -6.24 -1.35 1.62
C LEU A 54 -6.13 0.18 1.61
N GLY A 55 -5.81 0.78 0.46
CA GLY A 55 -5.46 2.20 0.33
C GLY A 55 -6.53 3.17 0.87
N PRO A 56 -7.83 3.01 0.56
CA PRO A 56 -8.86 3.92 1.04
C PRO A 56 -8.92 4.02 2.57
N GLU A 57 -8.87 2.87 3.25
CA GLU A 57 -8.91 2.82 4.71
C GLU A 57 -7.61 3.32 5.33
N GLN A 58 -6.46 2.90 4.78
CA GLN A 58 -5.14 3.39 5.24
C GLN A 58 -5.02 4.91 5.11
N ALA A 59 -5.54 5.51 4.03
CA ALA A 59 -5.56 6.96 3.84
C ALA A 59 -6.44 7.66 4.88
N ARG A 60 -7.63 7.11 5.17
CA ARG A 60 -8.53 7.63 6.20
C ARG A 60 -7.90 7.61 7.58
N GLU A 61 -7.29 6.48 7.95
CA GLU A 61 -6.60 6.36 9.24
C GLU A 61 -5.37 7.26 9.33
N HIS A 62 -4.63 7.43 8.23
CA HIS A 62 -3.46 8.32 8.18
C HIS A 62 -3.85 9.78 8.40
N ALA A 63 -4.90 10.24 7.73
CA ALA A 63 -5.46 11.57 7.94
C ALA A 63 -5.93 11.77 9.39
N ALA A 64 -6.55 10.76 10.01
CA ALA A 64 -6.96 10.83 11.41
C ALA A 64 -5.76 10.93 12.37
N ARG A 65 -4.66 10.19 12.11
CA ARG A 65 -3.41 10.29 12.90
C ARG A 65 -2.76 11.67 12.77
N LEU A 66 -2.69 12.22 11.56
CA LEU A 66 -2.16 13.56 11.33
C LEU A 66 -3.00 14.63 12.04
N ALA A 67 -4.32 14.55 11.94
CA ALA A 67 -5.23 15.46 12.63
C ALA A 67 -5.09 15.39 14.16
N ALA A 68 -4.86 14.19 14.73
CA ALA A 68 -4.59 14.03 16.17
C ALA A 68 -3.27 14.68 16.62
N LEU A 69 -2.29 14.79 15.72
CA LEU A 69 -1.05 15.54 15.93
C LEU A 69 -1.19 17.05 15.62
N GLY A 70 -2.37 17.50 15.19
CA GLY A 70 -2.62 18.88 14.78
C GLY A 70 -2.00 19.25 13.42
N MET A 71 -1.68 18.27 12.57
CA MET A 71 -1.06 18.46 11.26
C MET A 71 -2.08 18.21 10.14
N ALA A 72 -2.04 19.02 9.09
CA ALA A 72 -2.89 18.87 7.91
C ALA A 72 -2.40 17.76 6.96
N ASP A 73 -1.08 17.63 6.81
CA ASP A 73 -0.45 16.66 5.91
C ASP A 73 0.97 16.25 6.36
N ASP A 74 1.57 15.31 5.62
CA ASP A 74 2.93 14.82 5.87
C ASP A 74 4.00 15.92 5.70
N ALA A 75 3.76 16.92 4.84
CA ALA A 75 4.72 18.00 4.61
C ALA A 75 4.79 18.93 5.81
N GLU A 76 3.63 19.25 6.40
CA GLU A 76 3.53 20.01 7.64
C GLU A 76 4.15 19.25 8.82
N LEU A 77 3.83 17.96 8.97
CA LEU A 77 4.45 17.12 10.01
C LEU A 77 5.98 17.11 9.88
N ALA A 78 6.50 16.91 8.67
CA ALA A 78 7.94 16.90 8.43
C ALA A 78 8.59 18.27 8.71
N ALA A 79 7.90 19.38 8.45
CA ALA A 79 8.36 20.72 8.81
C ALA A 79 8.37 20.92 10.33
N ALA A 80 7.29 20.52 11.02
CA ALA A 80 7.18 20.63 12.48
C ALA A 80 8.29 19.85 13.20
N ILE A 81 8.62 18.64 12.72
CA ILE A 81 9.74 17.84 13.26
C ILE A 81 11.07 18.57 13.05
N ARG A 82 11.35 19.06 11.83
CA ARG A 82 12.61 19.77 11.54
C ARG A 82 12.79 21.05 12.35
N GLU A 83 11.68 21.75 12.62
CA GLU A 83 11.67 23.02 13.35
C GLU A 83 11.53 22.83 14.87
N GLY A 84 11.36 21.60 15.36
CA GLY A 84 11.17 21.31 16.78
C GLY A 84 9.86 21.86 17.35
N ARG A 85 8.81 21.97 16.51
CA ARG A 85 7.48 22.48 16.89
C ARG A 85 6.53 21.40 17.39
N ILE A 86 6.96 20.14 17.39
CA ILE A 86 6.22 19.00 17.89
C ILE A 86 7.08 18.26 18.90
N GLU A 87 6.44 17.74 19.95
CA GLU A 87 7.11 16.96 20.98
C GLU A 87 7.52 15.59 20.43
N ASP A 88 8.74 15.15 20.75
CA ASP A 88 9.22 13.81 20.42
C ASP A 88 8.71 12.82 21.47
N ASP A 89 7.43 12.48 21.36
CA ASP A 89 6.71 11.62 22.30
C ASP A 89 6.25 10.30 21.67
N HIS A 90 5.64 9.45 22.51
CA HIS A 90 5.13 8.16 22.06
C HIS A 90 4.01 8.29 21.00
N ALA A 91 3.25 9.39 21.01
CA ALA A 91 2.18 9.61 20.04
C ALA A 91 2.76 9.89 18.65
N LEU A 92 3.81 10.71 18.55
CA LEU A 92 4.54 10.96 17.30
C LEU A 92 5.15 9.68 16.75
N VAL A 93 5.89 8.94 17.57
CA VAL A 93 6.53 7.68 17.15
C VAL A 93 5.50 6.68 16.65
N THR A 94 4.40 6.51 17.39
CA THR A 94 3.31 5.60 17.00
C THR A 94 2.71 6.00 15.66
N ALA A 95 2.48 7.29 15.42
CA ALA A 95 1.91 7.76 14.16
C ALA A 95 2.82 7.44 12.96
N LEU A 96 4.14 7.66 13.11
CA LEU A 96 5.14 7.35 12.09
C LEU A 96 5.24 5.83 11.84
N GLU A 97 5.26 5.03 12.90
CA GLU A 97 5.27 3.56 12.80
C GLU A 97 4.04 3.03 12.05
N GLN A 98 2.84 3.52 12.39
CA GLN A 98 1.62 3.11 11.71
C GLN A 98 1.63 3.49 10.22
N ALA A 99 2.14 4.67 9.88
CA ALA A 99 2.30 5.07 8.48
C ALA A 99 3.26 4.14 7.71
N VAL A 100 4.35 3.70 8.35
CA VAL A 100 5.29 2.74 7.75
C VAL A 100 4.67 1.35 7.64
N ARG A 101 3.96 0.86 8.67
CA ARG A 101 3.26 -0.43 8.64
C ARG A 101 2.23 -0.48 7.52
N ALA A 102 1.47 0.58 7.29
CA ALA A 102 0.54 0.69 6.17
C ALA A 102 1.25 0.56 4.81
N LYS A 103 2.37 1.29 4.61
CA LYS A 103 3.20 1.20 3.40
C LYS A 103 3.76 -0.22 3.20
N LEU A 104 4.22 -0.87 4.27
CA LEU A 104 4.74 -2.24 4.21
C LEU A 104 3.65 -3.27 3.89
N ALA A 105 2.43 -3.10 4.43
CA ALA A 105 1.30 -3.95 4.08
C ALA A 105 0.97 -3.93 2.58
N VAL A 106 1.34 -2.87 1.84
CA VAL A 106 1.20 -2.72 0.38
C VAL A 106 2.50 -3.02 -0.41
N ALA A 107 3.68 -2.81 0.15
CA ALA A 107 4.94 -3.12 -0.56
C ALA A 107 5.42 -4.55 -0.31
N ASN A 108 5.40 -5.02 0.94
CA ASN A 108 5.95 -6.30 1.36
C ASN A 108 5.22 -6.83 2.62
N PRO A 109 4.11 -7.57 2.45
CA PRO A 109 3.23 -7.95 3.55
C PRO A 109 3.82 -9.04 4.46
N ALA A 110 4.97 -9.63 4.11
CA ALA A 110 5.68 -10.59 4.96
C ALA A 110 6.49 -9.94 6.08
N TYR A 111 6.70 -8.62 6.04
CA TYR A 111 7.51 -7.88 7.00
C TYR A 111 6.82 -7.54 8.34
N PRO A 112 5.52 -7.17 8.40
CA PRO A 112 4.86 -6.77 9.66
C PRO A 112 4.40 -7.95 10.53
N GLN A 113 5.19 -9.03 10.65
CA GLN A 113 4.87 -10.16 11.54
C GLN A 113 5.53 -9.93 12.91
N ASP A 114 4.87 -9.18 13.78
CA ASP A 114 5.12 -9.20 15.24
C ASP A 114 4.17 -10.22 15.89
#